data_AF-A0A3D8Q3F5-F1
#
_entry.id   AF-A0A3D8Q3F5-F1
#
_cell.length_a   1.000
_cell.length_b   1.000
_cell.length_c   1.000
_cell.angle_alpha   90.00
_cell.angle_beta   90.00
_cell.angle_gamma   90.00
#
_symmetry.space_group_name_H-M   'P 1'
#
loop_
_entity.id
_entity.type
_entity.pdbx_description
1 polymer ?
#
loop_
_entity_poly.entity_id
_entity_poly.type
_entity_poly.pdbx_seq_one_letter_code
_entity_poly.pdbx_strand_id
1 'polypeptide(L)'
;MEHSKQPPYVQACEVDDEPTPANLPPYDKATSTRLLCLVGVFFSYVLALIMIAGAVVVIPSSALEENTIGGFRQLPLSSEAIKAVPLLFNILITLCTESLSYVHAISLRWALYHEGRLHFNSNLRLFTNAKSSAANTRFANVAAAICLIVSYTGASQTFTNLRDSSLYVNGTALLMLGIGLLVLSIISTISFCHNRARILSWSPNPINTALACAQSGLLVHRPGRAMMPVQATNSPAQPTAPSSRQKPMNSAYQTANHVVRFLFFMFLFCFALGVILVVVDYTTNRLPGLSFFPNGGGLQTQVLWYWGLHAPGPLQLFVVMMFGSMMQAFIVMVLHCAELLINVWRDESAWRNAYQAKGAAIKIGALQSATSSIPWFLLFIFKPVAQWIFGSVAIVIQFPAIMIEFAPLPFLVLSAMALVLAIFGRAIAMKHHKGPQPATYGHLQTLVDLIDDWSMDEDGRLWWGSKGNDNNQIGSAGTCDRKDGVGCINIGQLYS
;
A
#
# COMPACT_ATOMS: atom_id res chain seq x y z
N MET A 1 -40.07 -39.53 23.33
CA MET A 1 -40.66 -38.23 22.97
C MET A 1 -39.58 -37.17 23.17
N GLU A 2 -38.66 -37.07 22.21
CA GLU A 2 -37.72 -35.95 22.14
C GLU A 2 -38.41 -34.83 21.37
N HIS A 3 -38.68 -33.73 22.05
CA HIS A 3 -39.18 -32.51 21.42
C HIS A 3 -38.09 -31.97 20.48
N SER A 4 -38.26 -32.28 19.19
CA SER A 4 -37.67 -31.56 18.07
C SER A 4 -38.02 -30.08 18.22
N LYS A 5 -37.11 -29.28 18.78
CA LYS A 5 -37.18 -27.82 18.72
C LYS A 5 -37.04 -27.42 17.26
N GLN A 6 -38.13 -27.01 16.64
CA GLN A 6 -38.09 -26.28 15.38
C GLN A 6 -37.15 -25.08 15.53
N PRO A 7 -36.25 -24.82 14.56
CA PRO A 7 -35.45 -23.60 14.58
C PRO A 7 -36.39 -22.39 14.54
N PRO A 8 -36.01 -21.27 15.18
CA PRO A 8 -36.82 -20.05 15.16
C PRO A 8 -37.12 -19.65 13.71
N TYR A 9 -38.39 -19.39 13.43
CA TYR A 9 -38.86 -18.91 12.13
C TYR A 9 -38.20 -17.56 11.86
N VAL A 10 -37.22 -17.54 10.96
CA VAL A 10 -36.59 -16.31 10.47
C VAL A 10 -37.69 -15.55 9.73
N GLN A 11 -38.04 -14.36 10.22
CA GLN A 11 -38.95 -13.47 9.52
C GLN A 11 -38.23 -13.02 8.24
N ALA A 12 -38.59 -13.63 7.11
CA ALA A 12 -37.95 -13.35 5.83
C ALA A 12 -38.01 -11.84 5.55
N CYS A 13 -36.86 -11.24 5.21
CA CYS A 13 -36.86 -9.92 4.58
C CYS A 13 -37.64 -10.08 3.27
N GLU A 14 -38.65 -9.23 3.01
CA GLU A 14 -39.37 -9.25 1.74
C GLU A 14 -38.36 -9.19 0.59
N VAL A 15 -38.52 -10.07 -0.40
CA VAL A 15 -37.72 -10.04 -1.61
C VAL A 15 -38.27 -8.87 -2.42
N ASP A 16 -37.72 -7.68 -2.18
CA ASP A 16 -38.02 -6.49 -2.99
C ASP A 16 -37.64 -6.73 -4.46
N ASP A 17 -38.28 -5.97 -5.36
CA ASP A 17 -38.01 -5.96 -6.80
C ASP A 17 -36.50 -5.90 -7.09
N GLU A 18 -36.04 -6.56 -8.17
CA GLU A 18 -34.61 -6.60 -8.57
C GLU A 18 -33.95 -5.21 -8.43
N PRO A 19 -32.71 -5.13 -7.88
CA PRO A 19 -32.04 -3.87 -7.64
C PRO A 19 -31.77 -3.14 -8.96
N THR A 20 -32.70 -2.25 -9.33
CA THR A 20 -32.53 -1.32 -10.44
C THR A 20 -31.73 -0.11 -9.97
N PRO A 21 -30.96 0.57 -10.84
CA PRO A 21 -30.17 1.74 -10.46
C PRO A 21 -30.97 2.86 -9.77
N ALA A 22 -32.30 2.91 -9.97
CA ALA A 22 -33.20 3.86 -9.36
C ALA A 22 -33.52 3.58 -7.87
N ASN A 23 -33.42 2.32 -7.44
CA ASN A 23 -33.80 1.87 -6.09
C ASN A 23 -32.60 1.67 -5.15
N LEU A 24 -31.37 1.90 -5.64
CA LEU A 24 -30.17 1.73 -4.83
C LEU A 24 -29.95 2.90 -3.85
N PRO A 25 -29.52 2.62 -2.61
CA PRO A 25 -29.22 3.67 -1.64
C PRO A 25 -28.01 4.50 -2.10
N PRO A 26 -27.88 5.75 -1.62
CA PRO A 26 -26.75 6.59 -1.96
C PRO A 26 -25.44 5.99 -1.41
N TYR A 27 -24.44 5.84 -2.27
CA TYR A 27 -23.09 5.48 -1.84
C TYR A 27 -22.39 6.64 -1.12
N ASP A 28 -21.42 6.31 -0.27
CA ASP A 28 -20.57 7.30 0.39
C ASP A 28 -19.53 7.88 -0.60
N LYS A 29 -19.59 9.20 -0.82
CA LYS A 29 -18.59 9.92 -1.62
C LYS A 29 -17.25 10.06 -0.91
N ALA A 30 -17.23 9.84 0.42
CA ALA A 30 -16.07 9.98 1.31
C ALA A 30 -15.40 11.36 1.20
N THR A 31 -16.19 12.42 1.41
CA THR A 31 -15.75 13.82 1.30
C THR A 31 -14.63 14.17 2.28
N SER A 32 -14.63 13.59 3.49
CA SER A 32 -13.55 13.75 4.47
C SER A 32 -12.22 13.18 3.95
N THR A 33 -12.23 11.98 3.37
CA THR A 33 -11.05 11.38 2.73
C THR A 33 -10.54 12.26 1.60
N ARG A 34 -11.45 12.78 0.77
CA ARG A 34 -11.10 13.72 -0.29
C ARG A 34 -10.43 14.98 0.26
N LEU A 35 -10.96 15.57 1.33
CA LEU A 35 -10.38 16.75 1.97
C LEU A 35 -8.98 16.44 2.50
N LEU A 36 -8.80 15.33 3.22
CA LEU A 36 -7.50 14.90 3.75
C LEU A 36 -6.47 14.72 2.63
N CYS A 37 -6.88 14.13 1.50
CA CYS A 37 -6.02 13.97 0.34
C CYS A 37 -5.61 15.32 -0.28
N LEU A 38 -6.54 16.27 -0.37
CA LEU A 38 -6.24 17.62 -0.88
C LEU A 38 -5.28 18.37 0.05
N VAL A 39 -5.47 18.26 1.37
CA VAL A 39 -4.54 18.80 2.36
C VAL A 39 -3.17 18.14 2.21
N GLY A 40 -3.10 16.82 2.04
CA GLY A 40 -1.86 16.10 1.81
C GLY A 40 -1.12 16.52 0.54
N VAL A 41 -1.84 16.74 -0.57
CA VAL A 41 -1.27 17.27 -1.83
C VAL A 41 -0.73 18.70 -1.62
N PHE A 42 -1.51 19.58 -1.00
CA PHE A 42 -1.08 20.96 -0.73
C PHE A 42 0.16 20.99 0.17
N PHE A 43 0.14 20.22 1.26
CA PHE A 43 1.27 20.11 2.17
C PHE A 43 2.53 19.57 1.45
N SER A 44 2.37 18.60 0.55
CA SER A 44 3.47 18.06 -0.25
C SER A 44 4.10 19.09 -1.18
N TYR A 45 3.30 19.98 -1.79
CA TYR A 45 3.81 21.11 -2.57
C TYR A 45 4.64 22.08 -1.72
N VAL A 46 4.09 22.49 -0.57
CA VAL A 46 4.79 23.41 0.35
C VAL A 46 6.11 22.79 0.80
N LEU A 47 6.07 21.52 1.22
CA LEU A 47 7.26 20.80 1.64
C LEU A 47 8.29 20.72 0.51
N ALA A 48 7.87 20.36 -0.71
CA ALA A 48 8.76 20.28 -1.87
C ALA A 48 9.46 21.62 -2.15
N LEU A 49 8.72 22.74 -2.12
CA LEU A 49 9.28 24.08 -2.32
C LEU A 49 10.26 24.47 -1.22
N ILE A 50 9.96 24.15 0.04
CA ILE A 50 10.88 24.37 1.18
C ILE A 50 12.18 23.58 0.98
N MET A 51 12.10 22.32 0.55
CA MET A 51 13.29 21.50 0.31
C MET A 51 14.14 22.05 -0.85
N ILE A 52 13.51 22.47 -1.95
CA ILE A 52 14.22 23.09 -3.09
C ILE A 52 14.88 24.41 -2.67
N ALA A 53 14.16 25.29 -1.98
CA ALA A 53 14.71 26.55 -1.48
C ALA A 53 15.87 26.32 -0.50
N GLY A 54 15.71 25.39 0.43
CA GLY A 54 16.77 24.99 1.35
C GLY A 54 18.01 24.46 0.62
N ALA A 55 17.82 23.66 -0.43
CA ALA A 55 18.93 23.15 -1.24
C ALA A 55 19.67 24.26 -1.99
N VAL A 56 18.94 25.23 -2.54
CA VAL A 56 19.54 26.41 -3.21
C VAL A 56 20.40 27.23 -2.25
N VAL A 57 20.10 27.23 -0.94
CA VAL A 57 20.93 27.88 0.07
C VAL A 57 22.15 27.02 0.44
N VAL A 58 21.97 25.70 0.57
CA VAL A 58 23.02 24.78 1.06
C VAL A 58 24.07 24.43 0.00
N ILE A 59 23.70 24.35 -1.28
CA ILE A 59 24.62 23.94 -2.35
C ILE A 59 25.73 24.98 -2.60
N PRO A 60 25.42 26.29 -2.75
CA PRO A 60 26.43 27.31 -3.08
C PRO A 60 27.26 27.77 -1.88
N SER A 61 26.80 27.55 -0.65
CA SER A 61 27.48 28.02 0.57
C SER A 61 28.80 27.28 0.87
N SER A 62 29.18 26.30 0.03
CA SER A 62 30.36 25.45 0.19
C SER A 62 31.72 26.14 0.02
N ALA A 63 31.76 27.45 -0.20
CA ALA A 63 33.00 28.21 -0.44
C ALA A 63 33.31 29.30 0.59
N LEU A 64 32.39 29.64 1.51
CA LEU A 64 32.49 30.87 2.33
C LEU A 64 32.16 30.72 3.83
N GLU A 65 31.55 29.63 4.30
CA GLU A 65 31.15 29.48 5.71
C GLU A 65 31.95 28.35 6.42
N GLU A 66 32.36 28.57 7.67
CA GLU A 66 33.11 27.58 8.48
C GLU A 66 32.33 26.27 8.74
N ASN A 67 30.99 26.30 8.61
CA ASN A 67 30.11 25.17 8.90
C ASN A 67 29.62 24.42 7.64
N THR A 68 30.21 24.70 6.47
CA THR A 68 29.84 24.10 5.19
C THR A 68 31.01 23.40 4.52
N ILE A 69 30.77 22.17 4.03
CA ILE A 69 31.79 21.37 3.34
C ILE A 69 31.14 20.76 2.10
N GLY A 70 31.54 21.19 0.90
CA GLY A 70 31.16 20.54 -0.37
C GLY A 70 29.66 20.24 -0.53
N GLY A 71 28.79 21.22 -0.26
CA GLY A 71 27.34 21.06 -0.37
C GLY A 71 26.66 20.42 0.85
N PHE A 72 27.38 20.25 1.96
CA PHE A 72 26.84 19.88 3.26
C PHE A 72 26.81 21.09 4.21
N ARG A 73 25.78 21.16 5.05
CA ARG A 73 25.67 22.15 6.13
C ARG A 73 25.46 21.47 7.48
N GLN A 74 26.29 21.80 8.46
CA GLN A 74 26.14 21.26 9.82
C GLN A 74 24.89 21.82 10.51
N LEU A 75 24.18 20.95 11.24
CA LEU A 75 23.08 21.33 12.12
C LEU A 75 23.53 21.26 13.58
N PRO A 76 23.37 22.34 14.36
CA PRO A 76 23.69 22.34 15.80
C PRO A 76 22.56 21.62 16.57
N LEU A 77 22.64 20.29 16.68
CA LEU A 77 21.65 19.45 17.35
C LEU A 77 22.28 18.66 18.50
N SER A 78 21.47 18.31 19.50
CA SER A 78 21.87 17.41 20.59
C SER A 78 22.03 15.96 20.10
N SER A 79 22.82 15.15 20.83
CA SER A 79 23.07 13.73 20.50
C SER A 79 21.80 12.90 20.29
N GLU A 80 20.74 13.19 21.05
CA GLU A 80 19.46 12.49 20.93
C GLU A 80 18.66 12.96 19.70
N ALA A 81 18.69 14.27 19.41
CA ALA A 81 18.01 14.83 18.24
C ALA A 81 18.62 14.30 16.92
N ILE A 82 19.92 14.02 16.89
CA ILE A 82 20.63 13.48 15.73
C ILE A 82 20.06 12.11 15.30
N LYS A 83 19.58 11.30 16.25
CA LYS A 83 18.97 10.00 15.97
C LYS A 83 17.50 10.12 15.58
N ALA A 84 16.76 11.02 16.24
CA ALA A 84 15.32 11.15 16.06
C ALA A 84 14.92 11.91 14.79
N VAL A 85 15.66 12.97 14.43
CA VAL A 85 15.33 13.86 13.29
C VAL A 85 15.23 13.09 11.96
N PRO A 86 16.20 12.24 11.57
CA PRO A 86 16.10 11.49 10.32
C PRO A 86 14.89 10.54 10.27
N LEU A 87 14.54 9.92 11.40
CA LEU A 87 13.37 9.04 11.49
C LEU A 87 12.07 9.83 11.35
N LEU A 88 11.92 10.92 12.10
CA LEU A 88 10.75 11.80 12.00
C LEU A 88 10.59 12.37 10.58
N PHE A 89 11.70 12.72 9.94
CA PHE A 89 11.70 13.16 8.56
C PHE A 89 11.23 12.07 7.59
N ASN A 90 11.72 10.84 7.74
CA ASN A 90 11.24 9.71 6.92
C ASN A 90 9.75 9.40 7.14
N ILE A 91 9.24 9.56 8.37
CA ILE A 91 7.79 9.47 8.67
C ILE A 91 7.03 10.56 7.92
N LEU A 92 7.50 11.81 7.96
CA LEU A 92 6.89 12.93 7.24
C LEU A 92 6.84 12.68 5.73
N ILE A 93 7.97 12.27 5.13
CA ILE A 93 8.04 11.97 3.70
C ILE A 93 7.15 10.78 3.34
N THR A 94 7.04 9.77 4.21
CA THR A 94 6.11 8.66 4.02
C THR A 94 4.65 9.14 4.01
N LEU A 95 4.25 9.99 4.95
CA LEU A 95 2.89 10.55 5.01
C LEU A 95 2.52 11.33 3.72
N CYS A 96 3.45 12.15 3.22
CA CYS A 96 3.28 12.87 1.96
C CYS A 96 3.13 11.91 0.78
N THR A 97 4.08 10.99 0.62
CA THR A 97 4.13 10.06 -0.52
C THR A 97 2.94 9.08 -0.55
N GLU A 98 2.43 8.67 0.61
CA GLU A 98 1.20 7.87 0.74
C GLU A 98 -0.04 8.66 0.30
N SER A 99 -0.16 9.92 0.74
CA SER A 99 -1.28 10.79 0.36
C SER A 99 -1.33 11.02 -1.15
N LEU A 100 -0.17 11.30 -1.77
CA LEU A 100 -0.03 11.46 -3.22
C LEU A 100 -0.35 10.15 -3.97
N SER A 101 0.18 9.03 -3.47
CA SER A 101 -0.06 7.71 -4.05
C SER A 101 -1.53 7.31 -4.00
N TYR A 102 -2.23 7.66 -2.91
CA TYR A 102 -3.66 7.40 -2.76
C TYR A 102 -4.50 8.20 -3.77
N VAL A 103 -4.25 9.52 -3.92
CA VAL A 103 -4.94 10.36 -4.90
C VAL A 103 -4.80 9.79 -6.31
N HIS A 104 -3.57 9.43 -6.68
CA HIS A 104 -3.32 8.85 -7.98
C HIS A 104 -3.98 7.47 -8.13
N ALA A 105 -3.94 6.60 -7.12
CA ALA A 105 -4.58 5.28 -7.16
C ALA A 105 -6.11 5.38 -7.33
N ILE A 106 -6.78 6.31 -6.62
CA ILE A 106 -8.22 6.59 -6.79
C ILE A 106 -8.51 7.12 -8.19
N SER A 107 -7.69 8.05 -8.69
CA SER A 107 -7.84 8.56 -10.05
C SER A 107 -7.72 7.44 -11.10
N LEU A 108 -6.73 6.56 -10.96
CA LEU A 108 -6.55 5.40 -11.84
C LEU A 108 -7.73 4.42 -11.73
N ARG A 109 -8.22 4.13 -10.52
CA ARG A 109 -9.39 3.26 -10.30
C ARG A 109 -10.59 3.74 -11.10
N TRP A 110 -10.93 5.02 -10.99
CA TRP A 110 -12.08 5.57 -11.71
C TRP A 110 -11.81 5.78 -13.20
N ALA A 111 -10.57 6.02 -13.62
CA ALA A 111 -10.23 6.01 -15.03
C ALA A 111 -10.44 4.62 -15.66
N LEU A 112 -10.05 3.54 -14.96
CA LEU A 112 -10.30 2.15 -15.39
C LEU A 112 -11.80 1.81 -15.39
N TYR A 113 -12.56 2.37 -14.46
CA TYR A 113 -14.02 2.22 -14.42
C TYR A 113 -14.65 2.76 -15.71
N HIS A 114 -14.31 3.99 -16.10
CA HIS A 114 -14.84 4.60 -17.34
C HIS A 114 -14.36 3.91 -18.62
N GLU A 115 -13.30 3.11 -18.54
CA GLU A 115 -12.84 2.25 -19.63
C GLU A 115 -13.47 0.85 -19.64
N GLY A 116 -14.33 0.52 -18.67
CA GLY A 116 -14.91 -0.83 -18.52
C GLY A 116 -13.89 -1.90 -18.12
N ARG A 117 -12.74 -1.50 -17.57
CA ARG A 117 -11.61 -2.38 -17.23
C ARG A 117 -11.39 -2.53 -15.72
N LEU A 118 -12.27 -1.93 -14.90
CA LEU A 118 -12.20 -2.04 -13.44
C LEU A 118 -12.87 -3.32 -12.96
N HIS A 119 -12.11 -4.41 -12.86
CA HIS A 119 -12.62 -5.69 -12.33
C HIS A 119 -12.52 -5.79 -10.80
N PHE A 120 -11.50 -5.17 -10.21
CA PHE A 120 -11.20 -5.27 -8.77
C PHE A 120 -11.04 -3.90 -8.13
N ASN A 121 -11.43 -3.79 -6.86
CA ASN A 121 -11.28 -2.58 -6.06
C ASN A 121 -9.80 -2.17 -5.88
N SER A 122 -8.97 -3.13 -5.47
CA SER A 122 -7.52 -2.97 -5.32
C SER A 122 -6.80 -3.53 -6.56
N ASN A 123 -6.41 -2.63 -7.47
CA ASN A 123 -5.61 -3.01 -8.64
C ASN A 123 -4.12 -2.93 -8.34
N LEU A 124 -3.36 -3.84 -8.96
CA LEU A 124 -1.91 -3.83 -8.89
C LEU A 124 -1.37 -2.72 -9.81
N ARG A 125 -1.21 -1.52 -9.23
CA ARG A 125 -0.87 -0.25 -9.93
C ARG A 125 0.32 -0.36 -10.88
N LEU A 126 1.29 -1.22 -10.59
CA LEU A 126 2.48 -1.42 -11.44
C LEU A 126 2.13 -2.01 -12.82
N PHE A 127 1.02 -2.74 -12.93
CA PHE A 127 0.63 -3.50 -14.12
C PHE A 127 -0.61 -2.95 -14.83
N THR A 128 -1.25 -1.91 -14.27
CA THR A 128 -2.50 -1.33 -14.79
C THR A 128 -2.31 0.10 -15.27
N ASN A 129 -2.93 0.43 -16.40
CA ASN A 129 -2.90 1.76 -17.01
C ASN A 129 -4.27 2.14 -17.58
N ALA A 130 -4.54 3.44 -17.63
CA ALA A 130 -5.68 4.00 -18.35
C ALA A 130 -5.22 4.60 -19.69
N LYS A 131 -5.96 4.36 -20.77
CA LYS A 131 -5.76 5.02 -22.08
C LYS A 131 -6.39 6.41 -22.12
N SER A 132 -7.42 6.64 -21.31
CA SER A 132 -8.27 7.83 -21.29
C SER A 132 -7.70 9.02 -20.50
N SER A 133 -6.56 8.85 -19.83
CA SER A 133 -5.97 9.86 -18.95
C SER A 133 -4.45 9.86 -19.08
N ALA A 134 -3.90 10.99 -19.52
CA ALA A 134 -2.45 11.19 -19.69
C ALA A 134 -1.67 10.93 -18.39
N ALA A 135 -2.25 11.32 -17.24
CA ALA A 135 -1.65 11.15 -15.92
C ALA A 135 -1.69 9.72 -15.38
N ASN A 136 -2.44 8.81 -16.03
CA ASN A 136 -2.59 7.40 -15.64
C ASN A 136 -2.03 6.46 -16.71
N THR A 137 -1.14 6.98 -17.57
CA THR A 137 -0.40 6.20 -18.58
C THR A 137 0.71 5.37 -17.93
N ARG A 138 1.25 4.37 -18.67
CA ARG A 138 2.40 3.59 -18.20
C ARG A 138 3.59 4.48 -17.88
N PHE A 139 3.83 5.51 -18.70
CA PHE A 139 4.92 6.46 -18.47
C PHE A 139 4.71 7.29 -17.21
N ALA A 140 3.50 7.77 -16.94
CA ALA A 140 3.20 8.49 -15.70
C ALA A 140 3.36 7.59 -14.46
N ASN A 141 2.97 6.31 -14.56
CA ASN A 141 3.16 5.34 -13.47
C ASN A 141 4.66 5.06 -13.22
N VAL A 142 5.45 4.88 -14.28
CA VAL A 142 6.91 4.70 -14.18
C VAL A 142 7.57 5.96 -13.61
N ALA A 143 7.21 7.14 -14.10
CA ALA A 143 7.71 8.41 -13.58
C ALA A 143 7.37 8.58 -12.09
N ALA A 144 6.12 8.27 -11.69
CA ALA A 144 5.73 8.30 -10.28
C ALA A 144 6.54 7.30 -9.44
N ALA A 145 6.80 6.09 -9.94
CA ALA A 145 7.64 5.12 -9.25
C ALA A 145 9.09 5.61 -9.10
N ILE A 146 9.68 6.18 -10.15
CA ILE A 146 11.03 6.77 -10.10
C ILE A 146 11.07 7.92 -9.10
N CYS A 147 10.13 8.85 -9.17
CA CYS A 147 10.07 9.98 -8.23
C CYS A 147 9.88 9.52 -6.79
N LEU A 148 9.13 8.44 -6.56
CA LEU A 148 8.96 7.84 -5.24
C LEU A 148 10.26 7.26 -4.69
N ILE A 149 11.01 6.53 -5.53
CA ILE A 149 12.34 6.01 -5.18
C ILE A 149 13.30 7.17 -4.87
N VAL A 150 13.33 8.19 -5.72
CA VAL A 150 14.15 9.39 -5.54
C VAL A 150 13.78 10.13 -4.26
N SER A 151 12.49 10.29 -3.95
CA SER A 151 12.04 10.92 -2.71
C SER A 151 12.47 10.11 -1.48
N TYR A 152 12.31 8.79 -1.46
CA TYR A 152 12.76 7.99 -0.32
C TYR A 152 14.28 7.98 -0.18
N THR A 153 15.02 7.94 -1.29
CA THR A 153 16.49 8.02 -1.26
C THR A 153 16.94 9.39 -0.79
N GLY A 154 16.28 10.45 -1.25
CA GLY A 154 16.58 11.82 -0.87
C GLY A 154 16.33 12.01 0.62
N ALA A 155 15.18 11.55 1.13
CA ALA A 155 14.88 11.57 2.56
C ALA A 155 15.92 10.83 3.41
N SER A 156 16.40 9.71 2.89
CA SER A 156 17.42 8.85 3.51
C SER A 156 18.81 9.49 3.55
N GLN A 157 19.17 10.26 2.52
CA GLN A 157 20.49 10.87 2.36
C GLN A 157 20.55 12.36 2.74
N THR A 158 19.39 13.00 2.94
CA THR A 158 19.31 14.41 3.38
C THR A 158 20.10 14.60 4.66
N PHE A 159 20.01 13.66 5.59
CA PHE A 159 20.72 13.72 6.86
C PHE A 159 21.83 12.66 6.89
N THR A 160 23.08 13.13 6.99
CA THR A 160 24.25 12.25 7.09
C THR A 160 25.02 12.57 8.37
N ASN A 161 25.50 11.53 9.05
CA ASN A 161 26.38 11.68 10.20
C ASN A 161 27.83 11.79 9.71
N LEU A 162 28.51 12.87 10.08
CA LEU A 162 29.97 12.97 9.94
C LEU A 162 30.64 12.58 11.26
N ARG A 163 31.92 12.24 11.17
CA ARG A 163 32.82 11.61 12.16
C ARG A 163 32.74 12.09 13.63
N ASP A 164 32.18 13.28 13.90
CA ASP A 164 32.16 13.93 15.23
C ASP A 164 30.75 14.09 15.85
N SER A 165 29.86 13.12 15.65
CA SER A 165 28.49 13.16 16.21
C SER A 165 27.73 14.43 15.82
N SER A 166 27.97 14.96 14.63
CA SER A 166 27.28 16.13 14.08
C SER A 166 26.46 15.71 12.87
N LEU A 167 25.23 16.21 12.79
CA LEU A 167 24.31 15.93 11.68
C LEU A 167 24.50 16.97 10.59
N TYR A 168 24.70 16.51 9.36
CA TYR A 168 24.84 17.39 8.19
C TYR A 168 23.67 17.22 7.25
N VAL A 169 23.28 18.33 6.62
CA VAL A 169 22.27 18.36 5.57
C VAL A 169 22.95 18.31 4.21
N ASN A 170 22.69 17.27 3.44
CA ASN A 170 23.13 17.13 2.05
C ASN A 170 22.22 17.93 1.12
N GLY A 171 22.74 19.05 0.57
CA GLY A 171 21.98 19.93 -0.30
C GLY A 171 21.49 19.25 -1.60
N THR A 172 22.28 18.35 -2.19
CA THR A 172 21.88 17.63 -3.41
C THR A 172 20.77 16.63 -3.15
N ALA A 173 20.85 15.86 -2.05
CA ALA A 173 19.77 14.94 -1.67
C ALA A 173 18.48 15.70 -1.34
N LEU A 174 18.60 16.85 -0.67
CA LEU A 174 17.48 17.76 -0.36
C LEU A 174 16.81 18.30 -1.64
N LEU A 175 17.61 18.69 -2.64
CA LEU A 175 17.13 19.14 -3.94
C LEU A 175 16.35 18.04 -4.66
N MET A 176 16.94 16.84 -4.73
CA MET A 176 16.35 15.69 -5.42
C MET A 176 15.06 15.21 -4.72
N LEU A 177 15.03 15.23 -3.38
CA LEU A 177 13.81 14.99 -2.61
C LEU A 177 12.71 15.99 -2.98
N GLY A 178 13.06 17.29 -2.99
CA GLY A 178 12.13 18.36 -3.36
C GLY A 178 11.59 18.21 -4.78
N ILE A 179 12.44 17.94 -5.76
CA ILE A 179 12.04 17.67 -7.15
C ILE A 179 11.13 16.45 -7.23
N GLY A 180 11.50 15.33 -6.58
CA GLY A 180 10.71 14.10 -6.57
C GLY A 180 9.30 14.32 -6.01
N LEU A 181 9.20 15.00 -4.86
CA LEU A 181 7.92 15.35 -4.25
C LEU A 181 7.10 16.32 -5.11
N LEU A 182 7.76 17.30 -5.74
CA LEU A 182 7.09 18.25 -6.62
C LEU A 182 6.49 17.54 -7.82
N VAL A 183 7.24 16.67 -8.49
CA VAL A 183 6.75 15.89 -9.64
C VAL A 183 5.63 14.94 -9.22
N LEU A 184 5.75 14.24 -8.08
CA LEU A 184 4.65 13.42 -7.54
C LEU A 184 3.39 14.24 -7.26
N SER A 185 3.55 15.45 -6.72
CA SER A 185 2.45 16.37 -6.44
C SER A 185 1.78 16.85 -7.72
N ILE A 186 2.57 17.17 -8.76
CA ILE A 186 2.08 17.53 -10.09
C ILE A 186 1.32 16.36 -10.72
N ILE A 187 1.90 15.16 -10.75
CA ILE A 187 1.24 13.96 -11.31
C ILE A 187 -0.09 13.72 -10.57
N SER A 188 -0.10 13.80 -9.24
CA SER A 188 -1.31 13.59 -8.44
C SER A 188 -2.37 14.67 -8.71
N THR A 189 -1.95 15.93 -8.85
CA THR A 189 -2.84 17.06 -9.16
C THR A 189 -3.43 16.95 -10.56
N ILE A 190 -2.62 16.63 -11.58
CA ILE A 190 -3.12 16.41 -12.94
C ILE A 190 -4.08 15.21 -12.95
N SER A 191 -3.74 14.12 -12.24
CA SER A 191 -4.59 12.95 -12.08
C SER A 191 -5.94 13.31 -11.45
N PHE A 192 -5.94 14.18 -10.44
CA PHE A 192 -7.15 14.68 -9.79
C PHE A 192 -7.96 15.60 -10.70
N CYS A 193 -7.33 16.62 -11.30
CA CYS A 193 -8.01 17.61 -12.13
C CYS A 193 -8.66 16.99 -13.36
N HIS A 194 -7.96 16.08 -14.06
CA HIS A 194 -8.49 15.42 -15.26
C HIS A 194 -9.72 14.54 -14.97
N ASN A 195 -9.75 13.92 -13.79
CA ASN A 195 -10.82 12.98 -13.40
C ASN A 195 -11.77 13.56 -12.33
N ARG A 196 -11.73 14.86 -12.05
CA ARG A 196 -12.47 15.46 -10.92
C ARG A 196 -13.96 15.18 -10.95
N ALA A 197 -14.59 15.29 -12.12
CA ALA A 197 -16.02 15.01 -12.31
C ALA A 197 -16.33 13.52 -12.50
N ARG A 198 -15.29 12.70 -12.70
CA ARG A 198 -15.38 11.27 -13.03
C ARG A 198 -15.16 10.35 -11.82
N ILE A 199 -14.59 10.86 -10.73
CA ILE A 199 -14.39 10.12 -9.48
C ILE A 199 -15.73 10.05 -8.74
N LEU A 200 -16.32 8.86 -8.67
CA LEU A 200 -17.58 8.66 -7.97
C LEU A 200 -17.38 8.68 -6.45
N SER A 201 -16.44 7.88 -5.93
CA SER A 201 -16.17 7.79 -4.48
C SER A 201 -14.68 7.80 -4.14
N TRP A 202 -14.35 8.37 -2.98
CA TRP A 202 -13.01 8.34 -2.37
C TRP A 202 -12.86 7.25 -1.31
N SER A 203 -13.88 6.40 -1.12
CA SER A 203 -13.85 5.34 -0.11
C SER A 203 -12.89 4.21 -0.52
N PRO A 204 -12.05 3.71 0.41
CA PRO A 204 -11.26 2.51 0.15
C PRO A 204 -12.09 1.23 0.19
N ASN A 205 -13.33 1.28 0.69
CA ASN A 205 -14.18 0.12 0.91
C ASN A 205 -14.64 -0.50 -0.42
N PRO A 206 -14.42 -1.82 -0.64
CA PRO A 206 -14.83 -2.49 -1.87
C PRO A 206 -16.35 -2.54 -2.04
N ILE A 207 -17.12 -2.64 -0.96
CA ILE A 207 -18.59 -2.70 -1.00
C ILE A 207 -19.17 -1.36 -1.47
N ASN A 208 -18.66 -0.25 -0.91
CA ASN A 208 -19.06 1.09 -1.34
C ASN A 208 -18.65 1.39 -2.80
N THR A 209 -17.50 0.87 -3.22
CA THR A 209 -17.06 0.98 -4.62
C THR A 209 -17.97 0.17 -5.55
N ALA A 210 -18.35 -1.04 -5.16
CA ALA A 210 -19.29 -1.88 -5.89
C ALA A 210 -20.68 -1.20 -6.01
N LEU A 211 -21.19 -0.62 -4.92
CA LEU A 211 -22.45 0.15 -4.92
C LEU A 211 -22.39 1.33 -5.89
N ALA A 212 -21.30 2.11 -5.85
CA ALA A 212 -21.11 3.24 -6.76
C ALA A 212 -21.06 2.80 -8.24
N CYS A 213 -20.45 1.65 -8.53
CA CYS A 213 -20.40 1.07 -9.88
C CYS A 213 -21.75 0.46 -10.32
N ALA A 214 -22.54 -0.08 -9.39
CA ALA A 214 -23.88 -0.59 -9.67
C ALA A 214 -24.87 0.56 -9.96
N GLN A 215 -24.86 1.62 -9.14
CA GLN A 215 -25.72 2.79 -9.32
C GLN A 215 -25.45 3.54 -10.63
N SER A 216 -24.22 3.47 -11.14
CA SER A 216 -23.84 4.07 -12.43
C SER A 216 -24.12 3.17 -13.63
N GLY A 217 -24.67 1.97 -13.42
CA GLY A 217 -25.17 1.07 -14.46
C GLY A 217 -24.11 0.24 -15.19
N LEU A 218 -22.83 0.33 -14.80
CA LEU A 218 -21.77 -0.48 -15.42
C LEU A 218 -21.73 -1.91 -14.88
N LEU A 219 -22.03 -2.07 -13.59
CA LEU A 219 -22.20 -3.39 -12.97
C LEU A 219 -23.69 -3.64 -12.80
N VAL A 220 -24.15 -4.80 -13.25
CA VAL A 220 -25.55 -5.22 -13.14
C VAL A 220 -25.57 -6.50 -12.33
N HIS A 221 -26.46 -6.57 -11.34
CA HIS A 221 -26.69 -7.79 -10.58
C HIS A 221 -27.11 -8.92 -11.52
N ARG A 222 -26.48 -10.09 -11.39
CA ARG A 222 -26.80 -11.27 -12.19
C ARG A 222 -27.52 -12.29 -11.29
N PRO A 223 -28.83 -12.50 -11.48
CA PRO A 223 -29.58 -13.41 -10.62
C PRO A 223 -29.05 -14.85 -10.72
N GLY A 224 -29.21 -15.62 -9.63
CA GLY A 224 -28.78 -17.03 -9.58
C GLY A 224 -27.28 -17.22 -9.31
N ARG A 225 -26.59 -16.19 -8.79
CA ARG A 225 -25.14 -16.21 -8.50
C ARG A 225 -24.82 -15.92 -7.04
N ALA A 226 -25.80 -15.97 -6.14
CA ALA A 226 -25.63 -15.57 -4.74
C ALA A 226 -24.66 -16.45 -3.94
N MET A 227 -24.27 -17.62 -4.48
CA MET A 227 -23.29 -18.53 -3.88
C MET A 227 -22.04 -18.77 -4.75
N MET A 228 -21.87 -18.02 -5.84
CA MET A 228 -20.77 -18.23 -6.79
C MET A 228 -19.54 -17.39 -6.41
N PRO A 229 -18.37 -18.02 -6.18
CA PRO A 229 -17.16 -17.29 -5.83
C PRO A 229 -16.52 -16.66 -7.09
N VAL A 230 -15.57 -15.75 -6.89
CA VAL A 230 -14.87 -15.03 -7.99
C VAL A 230 -14.25 -15.97 -9.03
N GLN A 231 -13.81 -17.17 -8.66
CA GLN A 231 -13.23 -18.13 -9.61
C GLN A 231 -14.26 -18.66 -10.63
N ALA A 232 -15.56 -18.53 -10.33
CA ALA A 232 -16.66 -18.93 -11.19
C ALA A 232 -17.25 -17.74 -11.97
N THR A 233 -16.54 -16.60 -12.06
CA THR A 233 -17.01 -15.38 -12.76
C THR A 233 -17.45 -15.64 -14.20
N ASN A 234 -16.77 -16.55 -14.90
CA ASN A 234 -17.08 -16.90 -16.29
C ASN A 234 -18.02 -18.09 -16.45
N SER A 235 -18.41 -18.74 -15.36
CA SER A 235 -19.37 -19.85 -15.38
C SER A 235 -20.80 -19.30 -15.46
N PRO A 236 -21.75 -20.01 -16.11
CA PRO A 236 -23.16 -19.60 -16.11
C PRO A 236 -23.74 -19.59 -14.68
N ALA A 237 -24.79 -18.80 -14.45
CA ALA A 237 -25.54 -18.81 -13.19
C ALA A 237 -26.14 -20.19 -12.96
N GLN A 238 -25.90 -20.76 -11.78
CA GLN A 238 -26.40 -22.09 -11.43
C GLN A 238 -26.50 -22.23 -9.90
N PRO A 239 -27.52 -22.93 -9.38
CA PRO A 239 -27.62 -23.24 -7.97
C PRO A 239 -26.36 -23.95 -7.50
N THR A 240 -25.68 -23.39 -6.50
CA THR A 240 -24.37 -23.86 -6.06
C THR A 240 -24.39 -24.15 -4.56
N ALA A 241 -23.83 -25.29 -4.17
CA ALA A 241 -23.67 -25.63 -2.76
C ALA A 241 -22.56 -24.77 -2.13
N PRO A 242 -22.72 -24.30 -0.88
CA PRO A 242 -21.69 -23.56 -0.17
C PRO A 242 -20.45 -24.42 0.04
N SER A 243 -19.27 -23.84 -0.14
CA SER A 243 -18.03 -24.51 0.24
C SER A 243 -17.69 -24.24 1.71
N SER A 244 -17.33 -25.29 2.46
CA SER A 244 -16.81 -25.15 3.83
C SER A 244 -15.47 -24.40 3.89
N ARG A 245 -14.71 -24.45 2.79
CA ARG A 245 -13.42 -23.75 2.61
C ARG A 245 -13.35 -23.10 1.24
N GLN A 246 -13.10 -21.80 1.25
CA GLN A 246 -12.99 -21.02 0.04
C GLN A 246 -11.59 -21.16 -0.58
N LYS A 247 -11.52 -20.98 -1.90
CA LYS A 247 -10.23 -21.02 -2.60
C LYS A 247 -9.37 -19.82 -2.20
N PRO A 248 -8.03 -19.98 -2.15
CA PRO A 248 -7.12 -18.95 -1.69
C PRO A 248 -6.97 -17.83 -2.71
N MET A 249 -6.43 -16.68 -2.28
CA MET A 249 -6.28 -15.48 -3.12
C MET A 249 -5.56 -15.76 -4.44
N ASN A 250 -4.50 -16.57 -4.40
CA ASN A 250 -3.71 -16.87 -5.58
C ASN A 250 -4.46 -17.64 -6.70
N SER A 251 -5.60 -18.23 -6.38
CA SER A 251 -6.48 -18.86 -7.36
C SER A 251 -7.36 -17.85 -8.10
N ALA A 252 -7.68 -16.72 -7.46
CA ALA A 252 -8.43 -15.61 -8.06
C ALA A 252 -7.49 -14.62 -8.77
N TYR A 253 -6.33 -14.38 -8.15
CA TYR A 253 -5.30 -13.45 -8.60
C TYR A 253 -4.00 -14.20 -8.88
N GLN A 254 -3.79 -14.62 -10.14
CA GLN A 254 -2.53 -15.25 -10.54
C GLN A 254 -1.32 -14.33 -10.29
N THR A 255 -1.51 -13.02 -10.46
CA THR A 255 -0.47 -12.02 -10.19
C THR A 255 -0.02 -12.00 -8.73
N ALA A 256 -0.86 -12.42 -7.77
CA ALA A 256 -0.44 -12.53 -6.37
C ALA A 256 0.73 -13.52 -6.20
N ASN A 257 0.74 -14.63 -6.95
CA ASN A 257 1.87 -15.58 -6.92
C ASN A 257 3.15 -14.94 -7.46
N HIS A 258 3.06 -14.12 -8.52
CA HIS A 258 4.22 -13.40 -9.06
C HIS A 258 4.77 -12.40 -8.04
N VAL A 259 3.88 -11.66 -7.35
CA VAL A 259 4.27 -10.72 -6.29
C VAL A 259 4.96 -11.47 -5.13
N VAL A 260 4.41 -12.60 -4.69
CA VAL A 260 5.05 -13.41 -3.62
C VAL A 260 6.42 -13.93 -4.04
N ARG A 261 6.56 -14.47 -5.26
CA ARG A 261 7.87 -14.92 -5.79
C ARG A 261 8.87 -13.77 -5.86
N PHE A 262 8.41 -12.59 -6.28
CA PHE A 262 9.23 -11.38 -6.32
C PHE A 262 9.71 -10.97 -4.92
N LEU A 263 8.85 -11.03 -3.89
CA LEU A 263 9.24 -10.76 -2.50
C LEU A 263 10.34 -11.71 -2.01
N PHE A 264 10.25 -13.01 -2.29
CA PHE A 264 11.30 -13.97 -1.94
C PHE A 264 12.61 -13.71 -2.69
N PHE A 265 12.52 -13.36 -3.98
CA PHE A 265 13.69 -12.99 -4.76
C PHE A 265 14.39 -11.76 -4.18
N MET A 266 13.63 -10.73 -3.80
CA MET A 266 14.17 -9.52 -3.16
C MET A 266 14.81 -9.83 -1.79
N PHE A 267 14.20 -10.71 -0.98
CA PHE A 267 14.81 -11.20 0.25
C PHE A 267 16.17 -11.84 -0.02
N LEU A 268 16.23 -12.80 -0.95
CA LEU A 268 17.46 -13.51 -1.26
C LEU A 268 18.54 -12.55 -1.76
N PHE A 269 18.15 -11.57 -2.57
CA PHE A 269 19.04 -10.53 -3.07
C PHE A 269 19.62 -9.67 -1.93
N CYS A 270 18.78 -9.10 -1.06
CA CYS A 270 19.24 -8.30 0.09
C CYS A 270 20.09 -9.13 1.07
N PHE A 271 19.74 -10.39 1.29
CA PHE A 271 20.50 -11.30 2.14
C PHE A 271 21.87 -11.60 1.53
N ALA A 272 21.94 -11.91 0.23
CA ALA A 272 23.19 -12.13 -0.48
C ALA A 272 24.09 -10.89 -0.42
N LEU A 273 23.55 -9.70 -0.64
CA LEU A 273 24.30 -8.45 -0.49
C LEU A 273 24.85 -8.28 0.93
N GLY A 274 24.02 -8.49 1.97
CA GLY A 274 24.46 -8.42 3.36
C GLY A 274 25.59 -9.41 3.67
N VAL A 275 25.48 -10.67 3.21
CA VAL A 275 26.52 -11.68 3.37
C VAL A 275 27.80 -11.31 2.62
N ILE A 276 27.70 -10.83 1.38
CA ILE A 276 28.86 -10.38 0.60
C ILE A 276 29.58 -9.26 1.35
N LEU A 277 28.85 -8.28 1.89
CA LEU A 277 29.45 -7.20 2.68
C LEU A 277 30.17 -7.74 3.93
N VAL A 278 29.56 -8.66 4.67
CA VAL A 278 30.22 -9.32 5.82
C VAL A 278 31.51 -10.03 5.39
N VAL A 279 31.49 -10.78 4.29
CA VAL A 279 32.64 -11.53 3.80
C VAL A 279 33.76 -10.58 3.36
N VAL A 280 33.43 -9.58 2.53
CA VAL A 280 34.41 -8.58 2.08
C VAL A 280 35.04 -7.86 3.26
N ASP A 281 34.24 -7.46 4.24
CA ASP A 281 34.74 -6.80 5.44
C ASP A 281 35.65 -7.70 6.28
N TYR A 282 35.23 -8.95 6.51
CA TYR A 282 36.04 -9.93 7.23
C TYR A 282 37.40 -10.15 6.56
N THR A 283 37.42 -10.26 5.23
CA THR A 283 38.66 -10.45 4.46
C THR A 283 39.57 -9.23 4.47
N THR A 284 39.00 -8.02 4.54
CA THR A 284 39.75 -6.75 4.44
C THR A 284 40.25 -6.27 5.81
N ASN A 285 39.37 -6.26 6.81
CA ASN A 285 39.61 -5.59 8.09
C ASN A 285 39.96 -6.54 9.25
N ARG A 286 39.74 -7.85 9.11
CA ARG A 286 40.07 -8.90 10.12
C ARG A 286 39.55 -8.63 11.55
N LEU A 287 38.59 -7.72 11.74
CA LEU A 287 38.07 -7.32 13.06
C LEU A 287 36.67 -7.91 13.33
N PRO A 288 36.33 -8.31 14.57
CA PRO A 288 35.20 -9.20 14.84
C PRO A 288 33.86 -8.54 15.30
N GLY A 289 33.66 -7.22 15.17
CA GLY A 289 32.49 -6.56 15.79
C GLY A 289 31.35 -6.25 14.82
N LEU A 290 30.16 -6.85 14.91
CA LEU A 290 28.97 -6.38 14.17
C LEU A 290 28.37 -5.14 14.86
N SER A 291 28.51 -3.94 14.28
CA SER A 291 27.83 -2.74 14.80
C SER A 291 26.59 -2.40 13.98
N PHE A 292 25.52 -2.03 14.67
CA PHE A 292 24.30 -1.52 14.01
C PHE A 292 24.52 -0.08 13.57
N PHE A 293 25.13 0.75 14.42
CA PHE A 293 25.45 2.13 14.06
C PHE A 293 26.89 2.25 13.51
N PRO A 294 27.11 3.16 12.56
CA PRO A 294 28.42 3.38 11.94
C PRO A 294 29.53 3.74 12.95
N ASN A 295 29.20 4.51 13.99
CA ASN A 295 30.19 5.04 14.94
C ASN A 295 30.56 4.05 16.06
N GLY A 296 30.09 2.80 16.00
CA GLY A 296 30.23 1.82 17.08
C GLY A 296 31.56 1.04 17.11
N GLY A 297 32.51 1.36 16.24
CA GLY A 297 33.78 0.62 16.13
C GLY A 297 33.63 -0.81 15.60
N GLY A 298 32.54 -1.12 14.89
CA GLY A 298 32.29 -2.43 14.28
C GLY A 298 32.61 -2.50 12.78
N LEU A 299 32.22 -3.62 12.17
CA LEU A 299 32.40 -4.06 10.79
C LEU A 299 31.79 -3.02 9.85
N GLN A 300 32.63 -2.41 9.02
CA GLN A 300 32.23 -1.42 8.03
C GLN A 300 32.99 -1.69 6.74
N THR A 301 32.27 -2.18 5.73
CA THR A 301 32.87 -2.35 4.41
C THR A 301 33.01 -0.99 3.76
N GLN A 302 34.25 -0.53 3.63
CA GLN A 302 34.57 0.63 2.82
C GLN A 302 34.61 0.19 1.36
N VAL A 303 33.57 0.52 0.59
CA VAL A 303 33.71 0.48 -0.87
C VAL A 303 34.34 1.81 -1.24
N LEU A 304 35.67 1.79 -1.33
CA LEU A 304 36.48 2.97 -1.56
C LEU A 304 36.28 3.50 -2.98
N TRP A 305 35.40 4.49 -3.16
CA TRP A 305 35.32 5.29 -4.37
C TRP A 305 36.17 6.55 -4.18
N TYR A 306 37.47 6.47 -4.48
CA TYR A 306 38.37 7.59 -4.26
C TYR A 306 38.16 8.68 -5.33
N TRP A 307 37.35 9.70 -5.01
CA TRP A 307 37.18 10.90 -5.84
C TRP A 307 38.03 12.07 -5.33
N GLY A 308 39.35 11.87 -5.24
CA GLY A 308 40.33 12.92 -4.93
C GLY A 308 40.22 13.55 -3.53
N LEU A 309 41.08 14.53 -3.26
CA LEU A 309 41.21 15.24 -1.96
C LEU A 309 40.34 16.51 -1.87
N HIS A 310 39.47 16.76 -2.85
CA HIS A 310 38.67 17.98 -2.90
C HIS A 310 37.27 17.77 -2.34
N ALA A 311 36.71 18.81 -1.72
CA ALA A 311 35.32 18.80 -1.27
C ALA A 311 34.38 18.42 -2.43
N PRO A 312 33.40 17.55 -2.17
CA PRO A 312 32.62 16.97 -3.23
C PRO A 312 31.77 18.00 -3.93
N GLY A 313 31.85 17.99 -5.26
CA GLY A 313 31.00 18.83 -6.09
C GLY A 313 29.56 18.31 -6.12
N PRO A 314 28.56 19.15 -6.50
CA PRO A 314 27.16 18.72 -6.64
C PRO A 314 26.96 17.51 -7.56
N LEU A 315 27.80 17.39 -8.60
CA LEU A 315 27.77 16.25 -9.53
C LEU A 315 28.14 14.93 -8.84
N GLN A 316 29.13 14.93 -7.96
CA GLN A 316 29.56 13.72 -7.26
C GLN A 316 28.49 13.28 -6.27
N LEU A 317 27.90 14.22 -5.52
CA LEU A 317 26.77 13.93 -4.64
C LEU A 317 25.55 13.42 -5.40
N PHE A 318 25.32 13.92 -6.61
CA PHE A 318 24.27 13.41 -7.49
C PHE A 318 24.54 11.96 -7.90
N VAL A 319 25.79 11.59 -8.23
CA VAL A 319 26.16 10.20 -8.55
C VAL A 319 25.96 9.28 -7.36
N VAL A 320 26.37 9.68 -6.15
CA VAL A 320 26.12 8.92 -4.91
C VAL A 320 24.62 8.73 -4.67
N MET A 321 23.84 9.77 -4.91
CA MET A 321 22.38 9.73 -4.81
C MET A 321 21.75 8.78 -5.84
N MET A 322 22.24 8.74 -7.07
CA MET A 322 21.77 7.78 -8.08
C MET A 322 22.11 6.33 -7.71
N PHE A 323 23.31 6.09 -7.19
CA PHE A 323 23.68 4.78 -6.67
C PHE A 323 22.77 4.37 -5.50
N GLY A 324 22.55 5.26 -4.54
CA GLY A 324 21.62 5.06 -3.44
C GLY A 324 20.20 4.78 -3.93
N SER A 325 19.76 5.47 -4.99
CA SER A 325 18.42 5.28 -5.58
C SER A 325 18.25 3.90 -6.19
N MET A 326 19.29 3.37 -6.83
CA MET A 326 19.28 2.01 -7.36
C MET A 326 19.09 0.98 -6.25
N MET A 327 19.79 1.14 -5.14
CA MET A 327 19.65 0.24 -3.98
C MET A 327 18.30 0.43 -3.27
N GLN A 328 17.86 1.68 -3.11
CA GLN A 328 16.59 2.01 -2.48
C GLN A 328 15.39 1.48 -3.27
N ALA A 329 15.51 1.39 -4.60
CA ALA A 329 14.48 0.85 -5.47
C ALA A 329 14.02 -0.54 -5.01
N PHE A 330 14.94 -1.40 -4.56
CA PHE A 330 14.60 -2.75 -4.10
C PHE A 330 13.72 -2.71 -2.84
N ILE A 331 14.07 -1.87 -1.86
CA ILE A 331 13.34 -1.73 -0.59
C ILE A 331 11.94 -1.17 -0.85
N VAL A 332 11.86 -0.10 -1.63
CA VAL A 332 10.60 0.53 -2.03
C VAL A 332 9.71 -0.49 -2.74
N MET A 333 10.27 -1.28 -3.67
CA MET A 333 9.52 -2.30 -4.40
C MET A 333 9.01 -3.43 -3.50
N VAL A 334 9.79 -3.89 -2.51
CA VAL A 334 9.34 -4.90 -1.53
C VAL A 334 8.14 -4.37 -0.73
N LEU A 335 8.25 -3.15 -0.20
CA LEU A 335 7.22 -2.55 0.63
C LEU A 335 5.91 -2.34 -0.15
N HIS A 336 5.99 -1.83 -1.39
CA HIS A 336 4.78 -1.67 -2.22
C HIS A 336 4.20 -2.99 -2.69
N CYS A 337 5.03 -3.99 -3.02
CA CYS A 337 4.53 -5.32 -3.35
C CYS A 337 3.75 -5.95 -2.19
N ALA A 338 4.25 -5.81 -0.96
CA ALA A 338 3.54 -6.27 0.24
C ALA A 338 2.22 -5.50 0.43
N GLU A 339 2.23 -4.18 0.23
CA GLU A 339 1.05 -3.32 0.32
C GLU A 339 -0.08 -3.78 -0.60
N LEU A 340 0.26 -4.14 -1.84
CA LEU A 340 -0.69 -4.63 -2.82
C LEU A 340 -1.42 -5.89 -2.35
N LEU A 341 -0.69 -6.87 -1.78
CA LEU A 341 -1.30 -8.09 -1.24
C LEU A 341 -2.18 -7.79 -0.02
N ILE A 342 -1.74 -6.87 0.85
CA ILE A 342 -2.51 -6.46 2.03
C ILE A 342 -3.80 -5.77 1.64
N ASN A 343 -3.80 -4.94 0.59
CA ASN A 343 -5.00 -4.28 0.11
C ASN A 343 -6.05 -5.29 -0.40
N VAL A 344 -5.64 -6.31 -1.16
CA VAL A 344 -6.55 -7.40 -1.58
C VAL A 344 -7.06 -8.21 -0.39
N TRP A 345 -6.20 -8.50 0.59
CA TRP A 345 -6.59 -9.19 1.81
C TRP A 345 -7.58 -8.37 2.65
N ARG A 346 -7.40 -7.05 2.72
CA ARG A 346 -8.29 -6.12 3.41
C ARG A 346 -9.65 -6.06 2.72
N ASP A 347 -9.67 -6.05 1.38
CA ASP A 347 -10.92 -6.05 0.61
C ASP A 347 -11.75 -7.33 0.89
N GLU A 348 -11.10 -8.50 0.89
CA GLU A 348 -11.77 -9.75 1.27
C GLU A 348 -12.23 -9.71 2.73
N SER A 349 -11.41 -9.19 3.64
CA SER A 349 -11.77 -9.10 5.07
C SER A 349 -12.97 -8.18 5.31
N ALA A 350 -13.11 -7.09 4.54
CA ALA A 350 -14.26 -6.21 4.60
C ALA A 350 -15.56 -6.95 4.20
N TRP A 351 -15.50 -7.74 3.12
CA TRP A 351 -16.63 -8.57 2.69
C TRP A 351 -16.97 -9.66 3.71
N ARG A 352 -15.95 -10.29 4.30
CA ARG A 352 -16.14 -11.36 5.30
C ARG A 352 -16.85 -10.92 6.57
N ASN A 353 -16.82 -9.64 6.88
CA ASN A 353 -17.53 -9.11 8.04
C ASN A 353 -19.06 -9.18 7.87
N ALA A 354 -19.58 -9.27 6.64
CA ALA A 354 -21.02 -9.37 6.37
C ALA A 354 -21.62 -10.67 6.95
N TYR A 355 -20.89 -11.78 6.90
CA TYR A 355 -21.37 -13.04 7.49
C TYR A 355 -21.21 -13.08 9.03
N GLN A 356 -20.30 -12.30 9.58
CA GLN A 356 -20.03 -12.26 11.02
C GLN A 356 -21.13 -11.51 11.79
N ALA A 357 -21.07 -11.58 13.13
CA ALA A 357 -21.99 -10.84 13.99
C ALA A 357 -21.84 -9.31 13.83
N LYS A 358 -20.62 -8.84 13.50
CA LYS A 358 -20.31 -7.41 13.37
C LYS A 358 -21.01 -6.73 12.19
N GLY A 359 -21.32 -7.47 11.13
CA GLY A 359 -21.81 -6.91 9.86
C GLY A 359 -20.69 -6.21 9.07
N ALA A 360 -20.90 -6.03 7.77
CA ALA A 360 -20.02 -5.27 6.90
C ALA A 360 -20.47 -3.80 6.86
N ALA A 361 -19.70 -2.91 7.47
CA ALA A 361 -19.95 -1.48 7.38
C ALA A 361 -19.59 -0.94 5.99
N ILE A 362 -20.49 -0.19 5.37
CA ILE A 362 -20.32 0.43 4.04
C ILE A 362 -19.70 1.83 4.20
N LYS A 363 -20.20 2.60 5.17
CA LYS A 363 -19.73 3.95 5.51
C LYS A 363 -18.61 3.89 6.54
N ILE A 364 -17.38 3.71 6.08
CA ILE A 364 -16.19 3.77 6.94
C ILE A 364 -15.26 4.86 6.41
N GLY A 365 -14.89 5.83 7.27
CA GLY A 365 -13.89 6.83 6.91
C GLY A 365 -12.55 6.17 6.55
N ALA A 366 -11.79 6.76 5.61
CA ALA A 366 -10.56 6.11 5.13
C ALA A 366 -9.53 5.86 6.24
N LEU A 367 -9.38 6.80 7.18
CA LEU A 367 -8.46 6.65 8.30
C LEU A 367 -8.91 5.52 9.25
N GLN A 368 -10.20 5.46 9.57
CA GLN A 368 -10.77 4.40 10.41
C GLN A 368 -10.67 3.02 9.74
N SER A 369 -10.94 2.96 8.43
CA SER A 369 -10.78 1.74 7.65
C SER A 369 -9.32 1.27 7.64
N ALA A 370 -8.39 2.22 7.46
CA ALA A 370 -6.97 1.93 7.41
C ALA A 370 -6.42 1.47 8.77
N THR A 371 -6.74 2.15 9.87
CA THR A 371 -6.26 1.80 11.22
C THR A 371 -6.93 0.55 11.79
N SER A 372 -8.13 0.18 11.31
CA SER A 372 -8.79 -1.06 11.73
C SER A 372 -8.10 -2.34 11.22
N SER A 373 -7.24 -2.23 10.20
CA SER A 373 -6.48 -3.36 9.64
C SER A 373 -5.06 -3.35 10.20
N ILE A 374 -4.81 -4.21 11.20
CA ILE A 374 -3.49 -4.36 11.84
C ILE A 374 -2.38 -4.58 10.78
N PRO A 375 -2.53 -5.47 9.77
CA PRO A 375 -1.48 -5.65 8.77
C PRO A 375 -1.14 -4.39 7.97
N TRP A 376 -2.15 -3.61 7.61
CA TRP A 376 -1.94 -2.35 6.89
C TRP A 376 -1.23 -1.33 7.78
N PHE A 377 -1.66 -1.20 9.03
CA PHE A 377 -1.05 -0.30 10.00
C PHE A 377 0.42 -0.66 10.29
N LEU A 378 0.72 -1.94 10.46
CA LEU A 378 2.09 -2.41 10.61
C LEU A 378 2.91 -2.07 9.37
N LEU A 379 2.42 -2.36 8.15
CA LEU A 379 3.16 -2.01 6.95
C LEU A 379 3.43 -0.50 6.84
N PHE A 380 2.45 0.32 7.23
CA PHE A 380 2.59 1.78 7.26
C PHE A 380 3.74 2.24 8.19
N ILE A 381 3.93 1.58 9.35
CA ILE A 381 5.08 1.83 10.24
C ILE A 381 6.38 1.26 9.68
N PHE A 382 6.33 0.07 9.06
CA PHE A 382 7.51 -0.59 8.50
C PHE A 382 8.17 0.23 7.39
N LYS A 383 7.39 0.98 6.60
CA LYS A 383 7.91 1.83 5.52
C LYS A 383 8.96 2.83 6.01
N PRO A 384 8.63 3.84 6.86
CA PRO A 384 9.61 4.84 7.27
C PRO A 384 10.78 4.23 8.05
N VAL A 385 10.55 3.14 8.80
CA VAL A 385 11.61 2.44 9.53
C VAL A 385 12.61 1.78 8.56
N ALA A 386 12.12 1.07 7.53
CA ALA A 386 12.98 0.46 6.52
C ALA A 386 13.80 1.51 5.75
N GLN A 387 13.17 2.63 5.37
CA GLN A 387 13.87 3.71 4.69
C GLN A 387 14.93 4.36 5.59
N TRP A 388 14.60 4.59 6.87
CA TRP A 388 15.55 5.13 7.83
C TRP A 388 16.75 4.19 8.08
N ILE A 389 16.51 2.87 8.23
CA ILE A 389 17.58 1.88 8.38
C ILE A 389 18.49 1.89 7.14
N PHE A 390 17.91 1.96 5.93
CA PHE A 390 18.71 2.02 4.72
C PHE A 390 19.53 3.32 4.63
N GLY A 391 18.90 4.47 4.87
CA GLY A 391 19.56 5.77 4.73
C GLY A 391 20.59 6.04 5.80
N SER A 392 20.12 6.23 7.04
CA SER A 392 20.94 6.77 8.12
C SER A 392 21.88 5.75 8.76
N VAL A 393 21.71 4.46 8.43
CA VAL A 393 22.42 3.36 9.09
C VAL A 393 23.21 2.51 8.10
N ALA A 394 22.64 2.18 6.93
CA ALA A 394 23.31 1.32 5.96
C ALA A 394 24.30 2.05 5.05
N ILE A 395 24.09 3.35 4.78
CA ILE A 395 24.94 4.17 3.89
C ILE A 395 25.49 5.36 4.68
N VAL A 396 26.81 5.43 4.83
CA VAL A 396 27.47 6.62 5.40
C VAL A 396 28.43 7.22 4.40
N ILE A 397 28.39 8.55 4.28
CA ILE A 397 29.33 9.30 3.47
C ILE A 397 30.39 9.88 4.42
N GLN A 398 31.63 9.38 4.32
CA GLN A 398 32.77 9.95 5.03
C GLN A 398 33.51 11.00 4.17
N PHE A 399 34.31 11.85 4.83
CA PHE A 399 35.07 12.97 4.27
C PHE A 399 36.50 12.98 4.83
N PRO A 400 37.51 13.52 4.11
CA PRO A 400 37.45 14.41 2.93
C PRO A 400 37.34 13.72 1.55
N ALA A 401 37.55 12.42 1.46
CA ALA A 401 37.22 11.65 0.24
C ALA A 401 35.79 11.10 0.39
N ILE A 402 34.93 11.20 -0.63
CA ILE A 402 33.59 10.60 -0.64
C ILE A 402 33.74 9.07 -0.54
N MET A 403 33.77 8.55 0.68
CA MET A 403 33.72 7.11 0.90
C MET A 403 32.28 6.74 1.22
N ILE A 404 31.73 5.81 0.45
CA ILE A 404 30.46 5.19 0.78
C ILE A 404 30.78 3.96 1.62
N GLU A 405 30.46 4.05 2.90
CA GLU A 405 30.57 2.92 3.80
C GLU A 405 29.24 2.19 3.86
N PHE A 406 29.32 0.87 3.70
CA PHE A 406 28.18 0.00 3.88
C PHE A 406 28.32 -0.74 5.20
N ALA A 407 27.36 -0.52 6.09
CA ALA A 407 27.24 -1.31 7.31
C ALA A 407 26.50 -2.62 6.98
N PRO A 408 27.10 -3.80 7.18
CA PRO A 408 26.50 -5.08 6.80
C PRO A 408 25.24 -5.41 7.63
N LEU A 409 25.22 -5.08 8.93
CA LEU A 409 24.13 -5.44 9.83
C LEU A 409 22.77 -4.80 9.42
N PRO A 410 22.69 -3.51 9.06
CA PRO A 410 21.48 -2.93 8.47
C PRO A 410 20.95 -3.67 7.24
N PHE A 411 21.80 -4.11 6.31
CA PHE A 411 21.35 -4.92 5.16
C PHE A 411 20.79 -6.27 5.59
N LEU A 412 21.39 -6.92 6.59
CA LEU A 412 20.85 -8.15 7.17
C LEU A 412 19.49 -7.91 7.84
N VAL A 413 19.32 -6.80 8.56
CA VAL A 413 18.03 -6.42 9.17
C VAL A 413 16.98 -6.13 8.10
N LEU A 414 17.32 -5.39 7.05
CA LEU A 414 16.44 -5.15 5.91
C LEU A 414 16.07 -6.46 5.19
N SER A 415 17.01 -7.40 5.08
CA SER A 415 16.74 -8.74 4.55
C SER A 415 15.77 -9.53 5.44
N ALA A 416 15.93 -9.46 6.77
CA ALA A 416 15.02 -10.08 7.71
C ALA A 416 13.62 -9.46 7.62
N MET A 417 13.51 -8.14 7.50
CA MET A 417 12.23 -7.45 7.26
C MET A 417 11.59 -7.92 5.94
N ALA A 418 12.37 -8.00 4.86
CA ALA A 418 11.90 -8.50 3.57
C ALA A 418 11.42 -9.97 3.67
N LEU A 419 12.12 -10.82 4.44
CA LEU A 419 11.71 -12.20 4.70
C LEU A 419 10.39 -12.26 5.46
N VAL A 420 10.22 -11.44 6.51
CA VAL A 420 8.96 -11.35 7.26
C VAL A 420 7.81 -10.94 6.34
N LEU A 421 8.01 -9.93 5.49
CA LEU A 421 7.01 -9.51 4.50
C LEU A 421 6.73 -10.59 3.45
N ALA A 422 7.75 -11.33 3.00
CA ALA A 422 7.59 -12.42 2.03
C ALA A 422 6.81 -13.61 2.63
N ILE A 423 7.14 -14.03 3.85
CA ILE A 423 6.42 -15.08 4.59
C ILE A 423 4.98 -14.64 4.84
N PHE A 424 4.79 -13.41 5.31
CA PHE A 424 3.46 -12.87 5.55
C PHE A 424 2.64 -12.79 4.25
N GLY A 425 3.22 -12.24 3.18
CA GLY A 425 2.62 -12.18 1.84
C GLY A 425 2.22 -13.55 1.32
N ARG A 426 3.08 -14.57 1.50
CA ARG A 426 2.78 -15.95 1.14
C ARG A 426 1.66 -16.54 2.01
N ALA A 427 1.69 -16.28 3.32
CA ALA A 427 0.66 -16.74 4.25
C ALA A 427 -0.71 -16.19 3.88
N ILE A 428 -0.84 -14.89 3.60
CA ILE A 428 -2.13 -14.29 3.18
C ILE A 428 -2.55 -14.76 1.78
N ALA A 429 -1.61 -14.94 0.85
CA ALA A 429 -1.93 -15.38 -0.52
C ALA A 429 -2.43 -16.83 -0.57
N MET A 430 -1.94 -17.69 0.33
CA MET A 430 -2.34 -19.11 0.43
C MET A 430 -3.43 -19.36 1.48
N LYS A 431 -3.84 -18.33 2.24
CA LYS A 431 -4.85 -18.49 3.30
C LYS A 431 -6.18 -18.90 2.69
N HIS A 432 -6.63 -20.09 3.07
CA HIS A 432 -8.01 -20.51 2.83
C HIS A 432 -8.93 -19.85 3.87
N HIS A 433 -9.95 -19.16 3.38
CA HIS A 433 -10.99 -18.62 4.25
C HIS A 433 -11.98 -19.73 4.60
N LYS A 434 -12.26 -19.88 5.90
CA LYS A 434 -13.26 -20.83 6.41
C LYS A 434 -14.64 -20.19 6.32
N GLY A 435 -15.64 -21.02 6.07
CA GLY A 435 -17.03 -20.62 6.11
C GLY A 435 -17.69 -20.55 4.72
N PRO A 436 -19.03 -20.54 4.72
CA PRO A 436 -19.84 -20.75 3.52
C PRO A 436 -19.83 -19.55 2.57
N GLN A 437 -19.54 -18.35 3.07
CA GLN A 437 -19.58 -17.12 2.26
C GLN A 437 -18.61 -17.20 1.06
N PRO A 438 -19.04 -16.90 -0.17
CA PRO A 438 -18.18 -16.94 -1.35
C PRO A 438 -17.05 -15.91 -1.27
N ALA A 439 -15.86 -16.28 -1.78
CA ALA A 439 -14.71 -15.36 -1.84
C ALA A 439 -14.83 -14.38 -3.02
N THR A 440 -14.48 -13.12 -2.78
CA THR A 440 -14.53 -12.05 -3.79
C THR A 440 -13.16 -11.46 -4.07
N TYR A 441 -12.29 -11.38 -3.05
CA TYR A 441 -10.98 -10.73 -3.09
C TYR A 441 -11.05 -9.31 -3.70
N GLY A 442 -12.17 -8.61 -3.45
CA GLY A 442 -12.43 -7.27 -3.97
C GLY A 442 -12.89 -7.22 -5.44
N HIS A 443 -13.26 -8.36 -6.05
CA HIS A 443 -13.85 -8.37 -7.39
C HIS A 443 -15.24 -7.73 -7.38
N LEU A 444 -15.40 -6.63 -8.10
CA LEU A 444 -16.57 -5.76 -7.98
C LEU A 444 -17.84 -6.43 -8.51
N GLN A 445 -17.78 -7.08 -9.68
CA GLN A 445 -18.96 -7.78 -10.22
C GLN A 445 -19.40 -8.93 -9.31
N THR A 446 -18.48 -9.68 -8.73
CA THR A 446 -18.85 -10.76 -7.79
C THR A 446 -19.46 -10.17 -6.53
N LEU A 447 -18.99 -9.02 -6.04
CA LEU A 447 -19.65 -8.36 -4.90
C LEU A 447 -21.09 -7.95 -5.26
N VAL A 448 -21.32 -7.38 -6.44
CA VAL A 448 -22.68 -7.03 -6.90
C VAL A 448 -23.56 -8.28 -7.08
N ASP A 449 -23.01 -9.40 -7.57
CA ASP A 449 -23.73 -10.68 -7.70
C ASP A 449 -24.12 -11.28 -6.33
N LEU A 450 -23.36 -11.00 -5.26
CA LEU A 450 -23.58 -11.55 -3.92
C LEU A 450 -24.42 -10.64 -3.00
N ILE A 451 -24.62 -9.38 -3.39
CA ILE A 451 -25.41 -8.38 -2.67
C ILE A 451 -26.68 -8.15 -3.48
N ASP A 452 -27.75 -8.83 -3.08
CA ASP A 452 -29.08 -8.72 -3.68
C ASP A 452 -29.85 -7.53 -3.10
N ASP A 453 -29.70 -7.25 -1.81
CA ASP A 453 -30.29 -6.09 -1.13
C ASP A 453 -29.21 -5.17 -0.55
N TRP A 454 -29.25 -3.89 -0.92
CA TRP A 454 -28.31 -2.86 -0.49
C TRP A 454 -28.78 -2.06 0.72
N SER A 455 -29.95 -2.41 1.29
CA SER A 455 -30.45 -1.85 2.54
C SER A 455 -29.39 -1.96 3.65
N MET A 456 -29.36 -0.96 4.53
CA MET A 456 -28.37 -0.84 5.60
C MET A 456 -29.08 -0.57 6.91
N ASP A 457 -28.52 -1.06 8.02
CA ASP A 457 -28.97 -0.65 9.35
C ASP A 457 -28.70 0.84 9.61
N GLU A 458 -29.15 1.30 10.78
CA GLU A 458 -28.89 2.65 11.29
C GLU A 458 -27.38 2.99 11.36
N ASP A 459 -26.52 1.99 11.56
CA ASP A 459 -25.05 2.10 11.60
C ASP A 459 -24.38 2.03 10.20
N GLY A 460 -25.14 1.86 9.11
CA GLY A 460 -24.61 1.70 7.76
C GLY A 460 -23.93 0.35 7.50
N ARG A 461 -24.42 -0.72 8.11
CA ARG A 461 -23.95 -2.10 8.03
C ARG A 461 -24.92 -2.99 7.27
N LEU A 462 -24.35 -4.04 6.73
CA LEU A 462 -25.05 -5.03 5.93
C LEU A 462 -24.58 -6.43 6.32
N TRP A 463 -25.52 -7.37 6.41
CA TRP A 463 -25.26 -8.75 6.78
C TRP A 463 -25.57 -9.67 5.62
N TRP A 464 -24.85 -10.78 5.52
CA TRP A 464 -25.03 -11.79 4.48
C TRP A 464 -25.32 -13.15 5.10
N GLY A 465 -26.26 -13.91 4.53
CA GLY A 465 -26.62 -15.26 5.00
C GLY A 465 -27.78 -15.87 4.22
N SER A 466 -28.45 -16.87 4.82
CA SER A 466 -29.60 -17.54 4.20
C SER A 466 -30.87 -16.74 4.40
N LYS A 467 -31.65 -16.48 3.34
CA LYS A 467 -32.97 -15.82 3.41
C LYS A 467 -34.13 -16.80 3.55
N GLY A 468 -33.85 -18.10 3.71
CA GLY A 468 -34.85 -19.16 3.77
C GLY A 468 -34.92 -19.96 2.47
N ASN A 469 -35.93 -20.83 2.40
CA ASN A 469 -36.15 -21.72 1.26
C ASN A 469 -37.33 -21.21 0.45
N ASP A 470 -37.12 -21.12 -0.85
CA ASP A 470 -38.26 -21.11 -1.77
C ASP A 470 -38.85 -22.52 -1.81
N ASN A 471 -40.13 -22.62 -2.18
CA ASN A 471 -40.91 -23.87 -2.22
C ASN A 471 -40.25 -25.03 -3.03
N ASN A 472 -39.16 -24.77 -3.75
CA ASN A 472 -38.44 -25.70 -4.64
C ASN A 472 -37.18 -26.37 -4.04
N GLN A 473 -37.02 -26.45 -2.72
CA GLN A 473 -35.83 -27.03 -2.02
C GLN A 473 -34.50 -26.28 -2.24
N ILE A 474 -34.48 -25.26 -3.10
CA ILE A 474 -33.35 -24.35 -3.30
C ILE A 474 -33.49 -23.19 -2.31
N GLY A 475 -32.42 -22.90 -1.58
CA GLY A 475 -32.38 -21.78 -0.65
C GLY A 475 -32.04 -20.47 -1.37
N SER A 476 -32.51 -19.36 -0.83
CA SER A 476 -32.00 -18.05 -1.22
C SER A 476 -30.90 -17.62 -0.26
N ALA A 477 -29.80 -17.09 -0.81
CA ALA A 477 -28.73 -16.47 -0.04
C ALA A 477 -28.58 -15.03 -0.48
N GLY A 478 -28.28 -14.14 0.46
CA GLY A 478 -28.26 -12.72 0.15
C GLY A 478 -27.97 -11.89 1.38
N THR A 479 -28.21 -10.60 1.22
CA THR A 479 -27.92 -9.55 2.17
C THR A 479 -29.20 -8.96 2.76
N CYS A 480 -29.15 -8.46 4.00
CA CYS A 480 -30.26 -7.71 4.59
C CYS A 480 -29.70 -6.66 5.57
N ASP A 481 -30.51 -5.65 5.88
CA ASP A 481 -30.27 -4.58 6.86
C ASP A 481 -30.37 -5.03 8.33
N ARG A 482 -30.76 -6.28 8.58
CA ARG A 482 -30.90 -6.83 9.94
C ARG A 482 -30.21 -8.17 10.03
N LYS A 483 -29.46 -8.38 11.13
CA LYS A 483 -28.81 -9.66 11.39
C LYS A 483 -29.82 -10.81 11.48
N ASP A 484 -30.96 -10.56 12.09
CA ASP A 484 -32.01 -11.57 12.29
C ASP A 484 -32.76 -11.91 10.99
N GLY A 485 -32.64 -11.07 9.96
CA GLY A 485 -33.20 -11.30 8.63
C GLY A 485 -32.40 -12.30 7.79
N VAL A 486 -31.20 -12.68 8.24
CA VAL A 486 -30.34 -13.67 7.57
C VAL A 486 -29.99 -14.82 8.51
N GLY A 487 -30.42 -16.02 8.13
CA GLY A 487 -30.12 -17.28 8.80
C GLY A 487 -28.72 -17.81 8.50
N CYS A 488 -28.37 -18.90 9.19
CA CYS A 488 -27.14 -19.63 8.90
C CYS A 488 -27.24 -20.36 7.55
N ILE A 489 -26.18 -20.29 6.75
CA ILE A 489 -26.07 -21.05 5.50
C ILE A 489 -25.89 -22.55 5.82
N ASN A 490 -26.71 -23.40 5.21
CA ASN A 490 -26.62 -24.85 5.28
C ASN A 490 -25.73 -25.41 4.18
N ILE A 491 -24.60 -26.03 4.54
CA ILE A 491 -23.61 -26.56 3.59
C ILE A 491 -24.19 -27.65 2.67
N GLY A 492 -25.22 -28.38 3.12
CA GLY A 492 -25.85 -29.45 2.34
C GLY A 492 -26.91 -28.97 1.34
N GLN A 493 -27.22 -27.68 1.33
CA GLN A 493 -28.30 -27.11 0.53
C GLN A 493 -27.76 -26.34 -0.69
N LEU A 494 -28.50 -26.36 -1.79
CA LEU A 494 -28.20 -25.54 -2.97
C LEU A 494 -28.79 -24.14 -2.80
N TYR A 495 -28.02 -23.13 -3.17
CA TYR A 495 -28.45 -21.73 -3.16
C TYR A 495 -28.38 -21.13 -4.56
N SER A 496 -29.39 -20.34 -4.94
CA SER A 496 -29.42 -19.54 -6.17
C SER A 496 -29.32 -18.06 -5.87
#